data_AF-A0A954UTJ7-F1
#
_entry.id   AF-A0A954UTJ7-F1
#
_cell.length_a   1.000
_cell.length_b   1.000
_cell.length_c   1.000
_cell.angle_alpha   90.00
_cell.angle_beta   90.00
_cell.angle_gamma   90.00
#
_symmetry.space_group_name_H-M   'P 1'
#
loop_
_entity.id
_entity.type
_entity.pdbx_description
1 polymer ?
#
loop_
_entity_poly.entity_id
_entity_poly.type
_entity_poly.pdbx_seq_one_letter_code
_entity_poly.pdbx_strand_id
1 'polypeptide(L)'
;MQRLAISAAAILAFASVTVCRAGDVRVAVDGGRLYIESVEPRSDDVILIAYATIHRDFLRITNLNGTIYGRPEVLVLAPHDLTVDLGDGNDTLRIQSNISFRHVSIDVGASQSSSDDDDLVEMTLNYQGTLWIGTGPRNDDVTLLGVHCNRWSSLFKALSINTGDGSDDVTILDSFFVAEYAFITTYASGNSGDLSVDRVVMDAAGVDYLWINQGAGADTATLRDMDLKSLSMNTGGGDDDAAISFCHCDSLTANLGAGDDSLLLFETTAGSTLAYGGAGLDRLNRIGFSSTSVRVYDWEYFNGRPAAIYAPNLPSTSTTFSTR
;
A
#
# COMPACT_ATOMS: atom_id res chain seq x y z
N MET A 1 18.74 62.69 17.55
CA MET A 1 18.93 61.25 17.82
C MET A 1 17.62 60.54 17.53
N GLN A 2 17.70 59.48 16.75
CA GLN A 2 16.62 58.88 15.96
C GLN A 2 15.51 58.24 16.82
N ARG A 3 14.26 58.49 16.43
CA ARG A 3 13.13 57.58 16.67
C ARG A 3 13.27 56.43 15.67
N LEU A 4 13.38 55.20 16.16
CA LEU A 4 13.23 54.00 15.36
C LEU A 4 11.87 53.38 15.68
N ALA A 5 11.00 53.32 14.68
CA ALA A 5 9.81 52.49 14.68
C ALA A 5 10.15 51.17 13.96
N ILE A 6 9.83 50.04 14.58
CA ILE A 6 9.74 48.69 13.96
C ILE A 6 8.56 48.02 14.68
N SER A 7 7.32 48.19 14.21
CA SER A 7 6.55 47.28 13.32
C SER A 7 6.53 45.80 13.72
N ALA A 8 5.34 45.31 14.06
CA ALA A 8 4.86 43.93 13.98
C ALA A 8 5.81 42.82 14.49
N ALA A 9 5.80 42.54 15.79
CA ALA A 9 6.35 41.30 16.32
C ALA A 9 5.29 40.19 16.21
N ALA A 10 5.68 39.14 15.49
CA ALA A 10 4.90 37.97 15.13
C ALA A 10 4.27 37.25 16.33
N ILE A 11 3.07 36.72 16.12
CA ILE A 11 2.48 35.69 16.98
C ILE A 11 3.41 34.47 16.90
N LEU A 12 4.20 34.26 17.95
CA LEU A 12 4.97 33.05 18.19
C LEU A 12 4.00 31.88 18.37
N ALA A 13 3.88 31.02 17.34
CA ALA A 13 3.27 29.71 17.49
C ALA A 13 4.28 28.81 18.20
N PHE A 14 3.94 28.32 19.39
CA PHE A 14 4.73 27.33 20.10
C PHE A 14 4.48 25.96 19.46
N ALA A 15 5.44 25.45 18.68
CA ALA A 15 5.55 24.00 18.49
C ALA A 15 6.26 23.45 19.75
N SER A 16 5.57 22.65 20.56
CA SER A 16 6.20 21.96 21.68
C SER A 16 6.81 20.65 21.18
N VAL A 17 8.04 20.70 20.66
CA VAL A 17 8.79 19.46 20.42
C VAL A 17 9.37 19.01 21.77
N THR A 18 8.78 17.97 22.35
CA THR A 18 9.29 17.37 23.59
C THR A 18 10.23 16.23 23.21
N VAL A 19 11.53 16.51 23.18
CA VAL A 19 12.57 15.49 23.05
C VAL A 19 12.86 14.92 24.45
N CYS A 20 12.43 13.69 24.71
CA CYS A 20 12.83 12.97 25.92
C CYS A 20 14.16 12.25 25.65
N ARG A 21 15.28 12.85 26.12
CA ARG A 21 16.72 12.46 26.02
C ARG A 21 17.04 10.95 25.80
N ALA A 22 18.16 10.56 25.14
CA ALA A 22 19.49 11.18 25.10
C ALA A 22 20.29 10.93 23.79
N GLY A 23 20.17 11.86 22.85
CA GLY A 23 21.03 12.05 21.68
C GLY A 23 20.89 13.49 21.17
N ASP A 24 21.87 13.98 20.41
CA ASP A 24 21.80 15.31 19.79
C ASP A 24 20.75 15.30 18.65
N VAL A 25 19.47 15.46 19.01
CA VAL A 25 18.41 15.72 18.04
C VAL A 25 18.54 17.15 17.56
N ARG A 26 18.99 17.36 16.32
CA ARG A 26 18.98 18.69 15.69
C ARG A 26 17.62 18.93 15.06
N VAL A 27 16.82 19.73 15.76
CA VAL A 27 15.55 20.25 15.27
C VAL A 27 15.78 21.68 14.77
N ALA A 28 15.63 21.91 13.47
CA ALA A 28 15.67 23.24 12.89
C ALA A 28 14.27 23.66 12.43
N VAL A 29 13.90 24.91 12.69
CA VAL A 29 12.74 25.54 12.07
C VAL A 29 13.25 26.63 11.14
N ASP A 30 13.20 26.39 9.83
CA ASP A 30 13.58 27.38 8.83
C ASP A 30 12.42 27.64 7.85
N GLY A 31 12.07 28.91 7.68
CA GLY A 31 10.99 29.34 6.79
C GLY A 31 9.58 28.81 7.12
N GLY A 32 9.34 28.31 8.33
CA GLY A 32 8.08 27.67 8.73
C GLY A 32 8.00 26.17 8.47
N ARG A 33 9.15 25.53 8.17
CA ARG A 33 9.29 24.08 8.01
C ARG A 33 9.99 23.52 9.23
N LEU A 34 9.54 22.38 9.74
CA LEU A 34 10.24 21.62 10.77
C LEU A 34 11.19 20.64 10.08
N TYR A 35 12.48 20.72 10.38
CA TYR A 35 13.50 19.77 9.95
C TYR A 35 14.01 19.03 11.18
N ILE A 36 14.13 17.71 11.08
CA ILE A 36 14.92 16.89 11.99
C ILE A 36 16.09 16.42 11.13
N GLU A 37 17.30 16.95 11.40
CA GLU A 37 18.45 16.80 10.47
C GLU A 37 19.32 15.58 10.77
N SER A 38 19.33 15.13 12.03
CA SER A 38 20.04 13.92 12.45
C SER A 38 19.62 13.53 13.87
N VAL A 39 19.45 12.23 14.09
CA VAL A 39 19.55 11.61 15.41
C VAL A 39 20.70 10.61 15.32
N GLU A 40 21.69 10.71 16.21
CA GLU A 40 22.65 9.61 16.41
C GLU A 40 21.96 8.61 17.32
N PRO A 41 21.42 7.49 16.82
CA PRO A 41 20.62 6.60 17.63
C PRO A 41 21.49 5.82 18.62
N ARG A 42 21.03 5.71 19.86
CA ARG A 42 21.17 4.46 20.63
C ARG A 42 19.88 3.67 20.44
N SER A 43 19.92 2.35 20.65
CA SER A 43 18.83 1.39 20.38
C SER A 43 17.45 1.72 21.00
N ASP A 44 17.35 2.76 21.82
CA ASP A 44 16.20 3.05 22.68
C ASP A 44 15.70 4.51 22.59
N ASP A 45 16.14 5.30 21.60
CA ASP A 45 15.77 6.73 21.50
C ASP A 45 14.36 6.94 20.90
N VAL A 46 13.56 7.82 21.52
CA VAL A 46 12.16 8.10 21.12
C VAL A 46 12.01 9.56 20.69
N ILE A 47 11.60 9.79 19.44
CA ILE A 47 11.23 11.12 18.95
C ILE A 47 9.70 11.28 19.04
N LEU A 48 9.24 12.09 20.00
CA LEU A 48 7.83 12.47 20.11
C LEU A 48 7.61 13.87 19.53
N ILE A 49 6.94 13.95 18.37
CA ILE A 49 6.45 15.23 17.83
C ILE A 49 4.98 15.37 18.23
N ALA A 50 4.74 15.93 19.41
CA ALA A 50 3.39 16.26 19.86
C ALA A 50 3.08 17.74 19.54
N TYR A 51 1.99 17.99 18.80
CA TYR A 51 1.44 19.33 18.57
C TYR A 51 2.34 20.30 17.78
N ALA A 52 2.89 19.85 16.65
CA ALA A 52 3.49 20.78 15.69
C ALA A 52 2.37 21.48 14.89
N THR A 53 2.01 22.71 15.27
CA THR A 53 1.15 23.56 14.42
C THR A 53 2.04 24.22 13.37
N ILE A 54 2.09 23.62 12.17
CA ILE A 54 2.91 24.13 11.07
C ILE A 54 2.04 25.04 10.21
N HIS A 55 2.29 26.35 10.30
CA HIS A 55 1.47 27.35 9.63
C HIS A 55 1.76 27.53 8.12
N ARG A 56 2.75 26.82 7.52
CA ARG A 56 3.02 26.87 6.07
C ARG A 56 3.46 25.55 5.42
N ASP A 57 2.83 25.29 4.28
CA ASP A 57 3.09 24.44 3.11
C ASP A 57 3.48 22.95 3.25
N PHE A 58 4.36 22.50 4.15
CA PHE A 58 4.68 21.06 4.27
C PHE A 58 5.39 20.69 5.59
N LEU A 59 5.21 19.45 6.06
CA LEU A 59 6.09 18.80 7.05
C LEU A 59 7.01 17.83 6.30
N ARG A 60 8.32 17.95 6.53
CA ARG A 60 9.33 17.01 6.03
C ARG A 60 10.14 16.45 7.19
N ILE A 61 10.12 15.13 7.36
CA ILE A 61 11.02 14.38 8.25
C ILE A 61 11.99 13.65 7.33
N THR A 62 13.30 13.74 7.56
CA THR A 62 14.37 13.18 6.70
C THR A 62 15.51 12.63 7.54
N ASN A 63 16.25 11.63 7.02
CA ASN A 63 17.53 11.16 7.57
C ASN A 63 17.44 10.71 9.05
N LEU A 64 16.41 9.94 9.38
CA LEU A 64 16.29 9.30 10.69
C LEU A 64 16.86 7.88 10.61
N ASN A 65 18.18 7.74 10.66
CA ASN A 65 18.77 6.41 10.86
C ASN A 65 18.56 6.03 12.33
N GLY A 66 17.50 5.28 12.67
CA GLY A 66 17.28 4.76 14.02
C GLY A 66 15.84 4.34 14.32
N THR A 67 15.68 3.24 15.05
CA THR A 67 14.35 2.68 15.37
C THR A 67 13.57 3.58 16.33
N ILE A 68 12.37 4.01 15.92
CA ILE A 68 11.44 4.75 16.78
C ILE A 68 10.69 3.77 17.71
N TYR A 69 11.34 3.29 18.77
CA TYR A 69 10.69 2.40 19.75
C TYR A 69 9.78 3.15 20.71
N GLY A 70 8.47 2.99 20.53
CA GLY A 70 7.46 3.44 21.48
C GLY A 70 6.06 3.32 20.89
N ARG A 71 5.06 3.82 21.61
CA ARG A 71 3.82 4.29 20.97
C ARG A 71 3.99 5.78 20.66
N PRO A 72 4.74 6.20 19.62
CA PRO A 72 4.75 7.59 19.23
C PRO A 72 3.40 7.91 18.58
N GLU A 73 2.52 8.59 19.31
CA GLU A 73 1.47 9.38 18.65
C GLU A 73 2.16 10.58 18.00
N VAL A 74 2.60 10.44 16.75
CA VAL A 74 2.96 11.60 15.94
C VAL A 74 1.66 12.24 15.46
N LEU A 75 1.11 13.16 16.26
CA LEU A 75 -0.02 13.98 15.83
C LEU A 75 0.49 15.11 14.93
N VAL A 76 0.58 14.81 13.63
CA VAL A 76 0.94 15.79 12.60
C VAL A 76 -0.25 16.71 12.31
N LEU A 77 -0.09 18.00 12.63
CA LEU A 77 -1.01 19.06 12.21
C LEU A 77 -0.38 19.90 11.08
N ALA A 78 -0.20 19.29 9.89
CA ALA A 78 0.26 19.99 8.70
C ALA A 78 -0.90 20.16 7.70
N PRO A 79 -1.27 21.39 7.28
CA PRO A 79 -2.52 21.64 6.54
C PRO A 79 -2.45 21.38 5.02
N HIS A 80 -1.33 20.88 4.49
CA HIS A 80 -1.15 20.67 3.04
C HIS A 80 -0.48 19.33 2.74
N ASP A 81 0.82 19.27 2.48
CA ASP A 81 1.48 18.02 2.10
C ASP A 81 2.29 17.43 3.27
N LEU A 82 2.34 16.10 3.34
CA LEU A 82 3.18 15.34 4.27
C LEU A 82 4.22 14.55 3.46
N THR A 83 5.50 14.76 3.79
CA THR A 83 6.58 13.93 3.27
C THR A 83 7.37 13.35 4.45
N VAL A 84 7.47 12.04 4.51
CA VAL A 84 8.29 11.30 5.47
C VAL A 84 9.34 10.53 4.68
N ASP A 85 10.58 10.61 5.12
CA ASP A 85 11.75 9.98 4.54
C ASP A 85 12.58 9.51 5.74
N LEU A 86 12.51 8.23 6.09
CA LEU A 86 13.17 7.72 7.30
C LEU A 86 14.60 7.26 7.03
N GLY A 87 14.84 6.62 5.88
CA GLY A 87 16.18 6.50 5.30
C GLY A 87 16.55 5.05 5.10
N ASP A 88 17.51 4.56 5.88
CA ASP A 88 17.92 3.15 5.87
C ASP A 88 17.78 2.57 7.28
N GLY A 89 17.37 1.31 7.36
CA GLY A 89 17.36 0.53 8.58
C GLY A 89 15.98 0.48 9.22
N ASN A 90 15.77 -0.49 10.13
CA ASN A 90 14.43 -0.85 10.59
C ASN A 90 13.66 0.33 11.17
N ASP A 91 12.66 0.79 10.42
CA ASP A 91 11.87 1.95 10.72
C ASP A 91 10.44 1.58 11.15
N THR A 92 9.83 2.49 11.92
CA THR A 92 8.42 2.36 12.29
C THR A 92 7.75 3.71 12.21
N LEU A 93 6.80 3.84 11.31
CA LEU A 93 5.99 5.03 11.11
C LEU A 93 4.54 4.75 11.51
N ARG A 94 4.06 5.48 12.54
CA ARG A 94 2.65 5.48 12.92
C ARG A 94 2.05 6.87 12.71
N ILE A 95 1.02 6.97 11.89
CA ILE A 95 0.27 8.22 11.67
C ILE A 95 -1.19 8.01 12.06
N GLN A 96 -1.64 8.74 13.08
CA GLN A 96 -3.05 8.83 13.44
C GLN A 96 -3.47 10.29 13.38
N SER A 97 -4.25 10.64 12.37
CA SER A 97 -4.61 12.02 12.10
C SER A 97 -6.06 12.19 11.65
N ASN A 98 -6.73 13.15 12.29
CA ASN A 98 -8.04 13.66 11.85
C ASN A 98 -7.92 14.85 10.89
N ILE A 99 -6.71 15.19 10.45
CA ILE A 99 -6.46 16.26 9.48
C ILE A 99 -6.41 15.68 8.08
N SER A 100 -6.99 16.43 7.15
CA SER A 100 -6.88 16.15 5.73
C SER A 100 -5.59 16.73 5.17
N PHE A 101 -4.70 15.85 4.71
CA PHE A 101 -3.57 16.23 3.87
C PHE A 101 -4.04 16.42 2.42
N ARG A 102 -3.23 17.07 1.59
CA ARG A 102 -3.39 17.12 0.15
C ARG A 102 -2.63 15.94 -0.44
N HIS A 103 -1.30 15.90 -0.35
CA HIS A 103 -0.50 14.74 -0.74
C HIS A 103 0.25 14.17 0.47
N VAL A 104 0.40 12.85 0.50
CA VAL A 104 1.20 12.12 1.48
C VAL A 104 2.21 11.27 0.71
N SER A 105 3.48 11.41 1.05
CA SER A 105 4.60 10.67 0.48
C SER A 105 5.41 10.12 1.64
N ILE A 106 5.57 8.80 1.69
CA ILE A 106 6.30 8.10 2.75
C ILE A 106 7.34 7.24 2.05
N ASP A 107 8.60 7.51 2.35
CA ASP A 107 9.76 6.72 1.94
C ASP A 107 10.40 6.22 3.24
N VAL A 108 10.48 4.91 3.45
CA VAL A 108 11.10 4.35 4.68
C VAL A 108 12.38 3.57 4.42
N GLY A 109 12.56 2.96 3.23
CA GLY A 109 13.83 2.35 2.83
C GLY A 109 14.33 2.83 1.46
N ALA A 110 15.42 3.60 1.46
CA ALA A 110 16.02 4.17 0.24
C ALA A 110 17.28 3.44 -0.25
N SER A 111 17.91 2.54 0.54
CA SER A 111 19.13 1.86 0.11
C SER A 111 19.08 0.34 0.20
N GLN A 112 19.80 -0.27 -0.75
CA GLN A 112 20.08 -1.70 -0.86
C GLN A 112 21.00 -2.24 0.26
N SER A 113 21.05 -1.59 1.43
CA SER A 113 21.96 -1.98 2.49
C SER A 113 21.42 -3.16 3.31
N SER A 114 22.34 -3.98 3.81
CA SER A 114 22.04 -5.35 4.21
C SER A 114 21.55 -5.51 5.66
N SER A 115 20.92 -4.51 6.26
CA SER A 115 20.57 -4.51 7.70
C SER A 115 19.18 -3.98 8.03
N ASP A 116 18.26 -4.01 7.07
CA ASP A 116 16.98 -3.30 7.15
C ASP A 116 15.80 -4.27 7.17
N ASP A 117 15.50 -4.88 8.31
CA ASP A 117 14.68 -6.10 8.31
C ASP A 117 13.17 -5.90 8.49
N ASP A 118 12.62 -4.74 8.87
CA ASP A 118 11.18 -4.64 9.21
C ASP A 118 10.64 -3.20 9.18
N ASP A 119 10.22 -2.67 8.03
CA ASP A 119 9.57 -1.35 7.98
C ASP A 119 8.07 -1.44 8.24
N LEU A 120 7.63 -0.92 9.39
CA LEU A 120 6.22 -0.90 9.77
C LEU A 120 5.58 0.47 9.54
N VAL A 121 4.66 0.55 8.59
CA VAL A 121 3.84 1.75 8.32
C VAL A 121 2.39 1.50 8.72
N GLU A 122 1.95 2.04 9.85
CA GLU A 122 0.55 1.97 10.29
C GLU A 122 -0.13 3.35 10.20
N MET A 123 -1.26 3.44 9.48
CA MET A 123 -1.90 4.73 9.25
C MET A 123 -3.42 4.75 9.37
N THR A 124 -3.91 5.83 9.98
CA THR A 124 -5.29 6.32 9.90
C THR A 124 -5.23 7.82 9.61
N LEU A 125 -5.59 8.22 8.38
CA LEU A 125 -5.50 9.62 7.95
C LEU A 125 -6.55 9.97 6.90
N ASN A 126 -6.74 11.27 6.71
CA ASN A 126 -7.50 11.82 5.58
C ASN A 126 -6.54 12.46 4.58
N TYR A 127 -6.75 12.28 3.28
CA TYR A 127 -6.00 12.97 2.23
C TYR A 127 -6.89 13.36 1.03
N GLN A 128 -6.38 14.15 0.07
CA GLN A 128 -7.16 14.63 -1.09
C GLN A 128 -6.53 14.29 -2.44
N GLY A 129 -5.23 14.02 -2.47
CA GLY A 129 -4.45 13.81 -3.68
C GLY A 129 -3.95 12.39 -3.72
N THR A 130 -2.64 12.23 -3.54
CA THR A 130 -1.95 10.94 -3.62
C THR A 130 -1.39 10.57 -2.26
N LEU A 131 -1.57 9.31 -1.90
CA LEU A 131 -0.80 8.60 -0.90
C LEU A 131 0.18 7.69 -1.63
N TRP A 132 1.47 7.98 -1.48
CA TRP A 132 2.56 7.13 -1.94
C TRP A 132 3.32 6.60 -0.72
N ILE A 133 3.59 5.30 -0.73
CA ILE A 133 4.38 4.59 0.27
C ILE A 133 5.41 3.76 -0.48
N GLY A 134 6.67 3.99 -0.18
CA GLY A 134 7.81 3.16 -0.56
C GLY A 134 8.50 2.67 0.70
N THR A 135 8.68 1.36 0.85
CA THR A 135 9.38 0.79 2.01
C THR A 135 10.77 0.28 1.69
N GLY A 136 11.11 0.04 0.42
CA GLY A 136 12.48 -0.27 0.03
C GLY A 136 12.64 -1.76 -0.19
N PRO A 137 13.84 -2.35 -0.07
CA PRO A 137 14.01 -3.79 -0.05
C PRO A 137 13.97 -4.35 1.37
N ARG A 138 13.65 -5.64 1.45
CA ARG A 138 13.52 -6.58 2.57
C ARG A 138 12.07 -6.72 2.99
N ASN A 139 11.82 -7.15 4.22
CA ASN A 139 10.48 -7.57 4.63
C ASN A 139 9.77 -6.36 5.22
N ASP A 140 8.69 -5.92 4.58
CA ASP A 140 8.02 -4.69 4.97
C ASP A 140 6.53 -4.90 5.31
N ASP A 141 6.05 -4.20 6.33
CA ASP A 141 4.67 -4.24 6.80
C ASP A 141 3.97 -2.89 6.56
N VAL A 142 3.05 -2.82 5.60
CA VAL A 142 2.22 -1.64 5.34
C VAL A 142 0.77 -1.89 5.74
N THR A 143 0.32 -1.24 6.81
CA THR A 143 -1.05 -1.34 7.34
C THR A 143 -1.80 -0.01 7.26
N LEU A 144 -2.84 0.03 6.42
CA LEU A 144 -3.76 1.17 6.28
C LEU A 144 -5.10 0.82 6.91
N LEU A 145 -5.48 1.51 7.99
CA LEU A 145 -6.73 1.30 8.71
C LEU A 145 -7.54 2.60 8.74
N GLY A 146 -8.73 2.59 8.14
CA GLY A 146 -9.57 3.79 8.14
C GLY A 146 -8.94 4.97 7.39
N VAL A 147 -8.20 4.71 6.31
CA VAL A 147 -7.60 5.77 5.48
C VAL A 147 -8.61 6.28 4.46
N HIS A 148 -8.80 7.60 4.40
CA HIS A 148 -9.84 8.24 3.61
C HIS A 148 -9.27 9.20 2.58
N CYS A 149 -9.51 8.97 1.28
CA CYS A 149 -9.26 9.95 0.21
C CYS A 149 -10.55 10.70 -0.11
N ASN A 150 -10.59 12.01 0.16
CA ASN A 150 -11.80 12.83 0.15
C ASN A 150 -12.02 13.63 -1.14
N ARG A 151 -11.19 13.47 -2.18
CA ARG A 151 -11.32 14.29 -3.38
C ARG A 151 -11.04 13.53 -4.67
N TRP A 152 -12.04 13.58 -5.55
CA TRP A 152 -11.93 13.18 -6.94
C TRP A 152 -11.01 14.16 -7.68
N SER A 153 -9.81 13.73 -8.05
CA SER A 153 -9.07 14.38 -9.12
C SER A 153 -8.55 13.33 -10.08
N SER A 154 -9.10 13.33 -11.30
CA SER A 154 -8.87 12.37 -12.38
C SER A 154 -7.45 12.40 -12.99
N LEU A 155 -6.49 13.00 -12.29
CA LEU A 155 -5.12 13.21 -12.78
C LEU A 155 -4.06 12.49 -11.93
N PHE A 156 -4.43 11.88 -10.80
CA PHE A 156 -3.46 11.31 -9.87
C PHE A 156 -3.86 9.92 -9.39
N LYS A 157 -2.84 9.08 -9.13
CA LYS A 157 -2.99 7.84 -8.37
C LYS A 157 -3.47 8.22 -6.97
N ALA A 158 -4.53 7.57 -6.46
CA ALA A 158 -4.93 7.78 -5.08
C ALA A 158 -3.94 7.11 -4.15
N LEU A 159 -3.66 5.85 -4.45
CA LEU A 159 -2.81 5.01 -3.64
C LEU A 159 -1.76 4.36 -4.52
N SER A 160 -0.53 4.43 -4.07
CA SER A 160 0.59 3.70 -4.65
C SER A 160 1.44 3.17 -3.51
N ILE A 161 1.50 1.86 -3.38
CA ILE A 161 2.36 1.16 -2.42
C ILE A 161 3.39 0.38 -3.23
N ASN A 162 4.65 0.52 -2.87
CA ASN A 162 5.75 -0.28 -3.41
C ASN A 162 6.64 -0.74 -2.27
N THR A 163 6.60 -2.04 -1.96
CA THR A 163 7.40 -2.61 -0.86
C THR A 163 8.71 -3.25 -1.31
N GLY A 164 9.05 -3.17 -2.61
CA GLY A 164 10.33 -3.66 -3.15
C GLY A 164 10.56 -5.16 -2.94
N ASP A 165 11.82 -5.62 -2.89
CA ASP A 165 12.15 -7.06 -2.85
C ASP A 165 12.14 -7.56 -1.41
N GLY A 166 11.51 -8.68 -1.08
CA GLY A 166 11.50 -9.28 0.27
C GLY A 166 10.11 -9.75 0.65
N SER A 167 9.93 -10.28 1.86
CA SER A 167 8.66 -10.88 2.28
C SER A 167 7.76 -9.82 2.87
N ASP A 168 6.81 -9.33 2.08
CA ASP A 168 6.04 -8.14 2.43
C ASP A 168 4.60 -8.42 2.83
N ASP A 169 4.03 -7.52 3.65
CA ASP A 169 2.64 -7.56 4.06
C ASP A 169 1.97 -6.20 3.86
N VAL A 170 1.05 -6.14 2.90
CA VAL A 170 0.20 -4.97 2.67
C VAL A 170 -1.22 -5.28 3.10
N THR A 171 -1.67 -4.65 4.18
CA THR A 171 -3.02 -4.78 4.71
C THR A 171 -3.76 -3.44 4.66
N ILE A 172 -4.88 -3.38 3.94
CA ILE A 172 -5.73 -2.20 3.82
C ILE A 172 -7.15 -2.57 4.25
N LEU A 173 -7.62 -2.02 5.36
CA LEU A 173 -8.94 -2.33 5.91
C LEU A 173 -9.72 -1.06 6.23
N ASP A 174 -11.05 -1.18 6.18
CA ASP A 174 -12.01 -0.14 6.55
C ASP A 174 -11.71 1.22 5.87
N SER A 175 -11.09 1.19 4.70
CA SER A 175 -10.57 2.38 4.02
C SER A 175 -11.48 2.80 2.87
N PHE A 176 -11.51 4.09 2.59
CA PHE A 176 -12.36 4.65 1.54
C PHE A 176 -11.57 5.59 0.65
N PHE A 177 -11.48 5.27 -0.64
CA PHE A 177 -10.72 6.05 -1.59
C PHE A 177 -11.69 6.64 -2.61
N VAL A 178 -12.01 7.94 -2.59
CA VAL A 178 -12.77 8.56 -3.70
C VAL A 178 -11.83 8.75 -4.88
N ALA A 179 -11.45 7.66 -5.55
CA ALA A 179 -10.36 7.72 -6.49
C ALA A 179 -10.38 6.68 -7.59
N GLU A 180 -9.73 7.07 -8.70
CA GLU A 180 -9.69 6.23 -9.87
C GLU A 180 -8.70 5.06 -9.68
N TYR A 181 -7.50 5.28 -9.13
CA TYR A 181 -6.45 4.25 -9.20
C TYR A 181 -5.80 3.90 -7.85
N ALA A 182 -5.69 2.60 -7.57
CA ALA A 182 -4.86 2.02 -6.53
C ALA A 182 -3.85 1.05 -7.14
N PHE A 183 -2.57 1.21 -6.79
CA PHE A 183 -1.47 0.35 -7.25
C PHE A 183 -0.74 -0.21 -6.05
N ILE A 184 -0.61 -1.53 -6.00
CA ILE A 184 0.16 -2.26 -4.99
C ILE A 184 1.19 -3.11 -5.72
N THR A 185 2.44 -2.97 -5.32
CA THR A 185 3.56 -3.73 -5.86
C THR A 185 4.43 -4.19 -4.69
N THR A 186 4.70 -5.49 -4.60
CA THR A 186 5.49 -6.12 -3.53
C THR A 186 6.77 -6.78 -4.04
N TYR A 187 7.34 -6.22 -5.11
CA TYR A 187 8.63 -6.67 -5.63
C TYR A 187 9.39 -5.47 -6.18
N ALA A 188 10.73 -5.52 -6.24
CA ALA A 188 11.48 -4.40 -6.77
C ALA A 188 11.25 -4.23 -8.28
N SER A 189 11.19 -2.98 -8.74
CA SER A 189 10.93 -2.67 -10.14
C SER A 189 11.95 -3.36 -11.08
N GLY A 190 11.48 -4.33 -11.87
CA GLY A 190 12.31 -5.08 -12.82
C GLY A 190 12.88 -6.40 -12.29
N ASN A 191 12.57 -6.77 -11.04
CA ASN A 191 12.92 -8.06 -10.45
C ASN A 191 11.66 -8.84 -10.03
N SER A 192 10.83 -9.26 -10.99
CA SER A 192 9.72 -10.19 -10.72
C SER A 192 10.21 -11.62 -10.42
N GLY A 193 11.49 -11.79 -10.10
CA GLY A 193 12.14 -13.05 -9.76
C GLY A 193 12.56 -13.09 -8.31
N ASP A 194 12.02 -12.18 -7.48
CA ASP A 194 11.97 -12.38 -6.04
C ASP A 194 11.41 -13.76 -5.73
N LEU A 195 11.81 -14.40 -4.64
CA LEU A 195 11.27 -15.71 -4.23
C LEU A 195 10.72 -15.63 -2.80
N SER A 196 10.47 -14.41 -2.33
CA SER A 196 9.93 -14.09 -1.03
C SER A 196 8.46 -14.53 -0.92
N VAL A 197 7.80 -14.22 0.19
CA VAL A 197 6.38 -14.52 0.36
C VAL A 197 5.69 -13.22 0.64
N ASP A 198 4.82 -12.80 -0.26
CA ASP A 198 4.10 -11.55 -0.15
C ASP A 198 2.64 -11.78 0.20
N ARG A 199 2.09 -10.88 1.01
CA ARG A 199 0.68 -10.87 1.36
C ARG A 199 0.06 -9.52 1.04
N VAL A 200 -0.99 -9.54 0.23
CA VAL A 200 -1.87 -8.37 0.03
C VAL A 200 -3.27 -8.70 0.52
N VAL A 201 -3.78 -7.90 1.45
CA VAL A 201 -5.17 -7.99 1.91
C VAL A 201 -5.84 -6.63 1.80
N MET A 202 -6.96 -6.57 1.09
CA MET A 202 -7.69 -5.32 0.87
C MET A 202 -9.20 -5.50 1.05
N ASP A 203 -9.74 -4.72 1.98
CA ASP A 203 -11.17 -4.48 2.19
C ASP A 203 -11.35 -2.95 2.24
N ALA A 204 -11.72 -2.40 1.08
CA ALA A 204 -11.81 -0.97 0.90
C ALA A 204 -12.85 -0.61 -0.17
N ALA A 205 -13.45 0.57 -0.01
CA ALA A 205 -14.46 1.08 -0.93
C ALA A 205 -13.96 2.29 -1.75
N GLY A 206 -14.62 2.53 -2.88
CA GLY A 206 -14.40 3.72 -3.72
C GLY A 206 -13.27 3.62 -4.75
N VAL A 207 -12.52 2.52 -4.79
CA VAL A 207 -11.47 2.28 -5.79
C VAL A 207 -12.11 1.90 -7.13
N ASP A 208 -11.91 2.67 -8.20
CA ASP A 208 -12.40 2.25 -9.52
C ASP A 208 -11.48 1.22 -10.19
N TYR A 209 -10.17 1.43 -10.14
CA TYR A 209 -9.19 0.61 -10.83
C TYR A 209 -8.09 0.16 -9.85
N LEU A 210 -7.94 -1.16 -9.71
CA LEU A 210 -6.98 -1.79 -8.80
C LEU A 210 -5.97 -2.63 -9.59
N TRP A 211 -4.69 -2.39 -9.32
CA TRP A 211 -3.58 -3.24 -9.76
C TRP A 211 -2.83 -3.79 -8.56
N ILE A 212 -2.69 -5.10 -8.52
CA ILE A 212 -1.84 -5.82 -7.58
C ILE A 212 -0.83 -6.59 -8.40
N ASN A 213 0.45 -6.36 -8.15
CA ASN A 213 1.54 -7.08 -8.79
C ASN A 213 2.49 -7.57 -7.70
N GLN A 214 2.58 -8.87 -7.51
CA GLN A 214 3.51 -9.51 -6.58
C GLN A 214 4.68 -10.11 -7.36
N GLY A 215 5.71 -10.50 -6.62
CA GLY A 215 7.00 -10.95 -7.14
C GLY A 215 6.94 -12.36 -7.70
N ALA A 216 7.93 -13.15 -7.37
CA ALA A 216 7.80 -14.60 -7.43
C ALA A 216 7.95 -15.11 -5.98
N GLY A 217 7.65 -16.38 -5.77
CA GLY A 217 7.45 -16.95 -4.45
C GLY A 217 5.99 -17.30 -4.17
N ALA A 218 5.68 -17.76 -2.96
CA ALA A 218 4.37 -18.32 -2.63
C ALA A 218 3.46 -17.24 -2.06
N ASP A 219 2.82 -16.48 -2.94
CA ASP A 219 2.16 -15.23 -2.58
C ASP A 219 0.69 -15.42 -2.24
N THR A 220 0.16 -14.46 -1.49
CA THR A 220 -1.26 -14.42 -1.14
C THR A 220 -1.89 -13.08 -1.47
N ALA A 221 -3.07 -13.11 -2.11
CA ALA A 221 -3.85 -11.92 -2.40
C ALA A 221 -5.32 -12.11 -2.03
N THR A 222 -5.80 -11.40 -1.01
CA THR A 222 -7.21 -11.47 -0.58
C THR A 222 -7.90 -10.12 -0.76
N LEU A 223 -8.95 -10.11 -1.58
CA LEU A 223 -9.83 -8.96 -1.81
C LEU A 223 -11.23 -9.26 -1.32
N ARG A 224 -11.84 -8.29 -0.65
CA ARG A 224 -13.17 -8.45 -0.06
C ARG A 224 -14.02 -7.19 -0.20
N ASP A 225 -15.33 -7.40 -0.47
CA ASP A 225 -16.37 -6.38 -0.37
C ASP A 225 -16.08 -5.11 -1.21
N MET A 226 -15.43 -5.27 -2.39
CA MET A 226 -15.02 -4.18 -3.27
C MET A 226 -15.94 -3.99 -4.48
N ASP A 227 -16.11 -2.74 -4.92
CA ASP A 227 -16.88 -2.36 -6.11
C ASP A 227 -15.94 -1.62 -7.08
N LEU A 228 -15.54 -2.28 -8.16
CA LEU A 228 -14.45 -1.90 -9.07
C LEU A 228 -14.96 -1.76 -10.51
N LYS A 229 -14.37 -0.86 -11.28
CA LYS A 229 -14.44 -0.92 -12.75
C LYS A 229 -13.46 -1.95 -13.28
N SER A 230 -12.24 -1.98 -12.77
CA SER A 230 -11.22 -2.93 -13.23
C SER A 230 -10.38 -3.45 -12.08
N LEU A 231 -10.23 -4.78 -12.05
CA LEU A 231 -9.24 -5.49 -11.26
C LEU A 231 -8.21 -6.12 -12.19
N SER A 232 -6.94 -5.87 -11.93
CA SER A 232 -5.82 -6.58 -12.52
C SER A 232 -4.92 -7.11 -11.41
N MET A 233 -4.84 -8.43 -11.29
CA MET A 233 -4.02 -9.12 -10.30
C MET A 233 -2.98 -9.98 -11.02
N ASN A 234 -1.72 -9.85 -10.60
CA ASN A 234 -0.61 -10.66 -11.05
C ASN A 234 0.17 -11.12 -9.81
N THR A 235 0.14 -12.41 -9.46
CA THR A 235 0.87 -12.93 -8.29
C THR A 235 2.27 -13.41 -8.66
N GLY A 236 2.47 -13.81 -9.93
CA GLY A 236 3.78 -13.84 -10.54
C GLY A 236 4.36 -15.23 -10.69
N GLY A 237 5.08 -15.79 -9.72
CA GLY A 237 5.51 -17.17 -9.87
C GLY A 237 5.94 -17.84 -8.59
N GLY A 238 5.11 -18.73 -8.09
CA GLY A 238 5.36 -19.72 -7.06
C GLY A 238 4.01 -20.37 -6.80
N ASP A 239 3.84 -21.04 -5.66
CA ASP A 239 2.53 -21.63 -5.35
C ASP A 239 1.63 -20.55 -4.72
N ASP A 240 0.81 -19.89 -5.54
CA ASP A 240 0.06 -18.70 -5.13
C ASP A 240 -1.38 -19.00 -4.68
N ASP A 241 -1.86 -18.27 -3.68
CA ASP A 241 -3.24 -18.33 -3.18
C ASP A 241 -3.94 -16.97 -3.30
N ALA A 242 -4.85 -16.84 -4.27
CA ALA A 242 -5.66 -15.66 -4.50
C ALA A 242 -7.14 -15.88 -4.14
N ALA A 243 -7.75 -14.94 -3.42
CA ALA A 243 -9.16 -14.96 -3.06
C ALA A 243 -9.84 -13.61 -3.33
N ILE A 244 -10.92 -13.63 -4.12
CA ILE A 244 -11.72 -12.44 -4.45
C ILE A 244 -13.16 -12.74 -4.04
N SER A 245 -13.61 -12.09 -2.96
CA SER A 245 -14.87 -12.41 -2.28
C SER A 245 -15.81 -11.21 -2.21
N PHE A 246 -17.08 -11.40 -2.59
CA PHE A 246 -18.12 -10.37 -2.52
C PHE A 246 -17.79 -9.10 -3.34
N CYS A 247 -17.02 -9.25 -4.42
CA CYS A 247 -16.64 -8.11 -5.26
C CYS A 247 -17.54 -7.95 -6.49
N HIS A 248 -17.68 -6.72 -6.97
CA HIS A 248 -18.26 -6.40 -8.27
C HIS A 248 -17.20 -5.73 -9.16
N CYS A 249 -17.03 -6.22 -10.40
CA CYS A 249 -16.04 -5.70 -11.35
C CYS A 249 -16.68 -5.50 -12.74
N ASP A 250 -16.39 -4.42 -13.48
CA ASP A 250 -16.68 -4.45 -14.93
C ASP A 250 -15.71 -5.40 -15.66
N SER A 251 -14.44 -5.39 -15.25
CA SER A 251 -13.38 -6.25 -15.77
C SER A 251 -12.54 -6.87 -14.65
N LEU A 252 -12.33 -8.19 -14.71
CA LEU A 252 -11.49 -8.94 -13.80
C LEU A 252 -10.41 -9.68 -14.61
N THR A 253 -9.15 -9.34 -14.38
CA THR A 253 -7.99 -10.08 -14.88
C THR A 253 -7.19 -10.63 -13.72
N ALA A 254 -6.94 -11.94 -13.73
CA ALA A 254 -6.06 -12.62 -12.80
C ALA A 254 -5.01 -13.42 -13.58
N ASN A 255 -3.74 -13.27 -13.24
CA ASN A 255 -2.63 -14.02 -13.79
C ASN A 255 -1.79 -14.54 -12.63
N LEU A 256 -1.79 -15.86 -12.41
CA LEU A 256 -1.09 -16.42 -11.25
C LEU A 256 0.34 -16.84 -11.58
N GLY A 257 0.56 -17.29 -12.81
CA GLY A 257 1.88 -17.38 -13.42
C GLY A 257 2.45 -18.79 -13.37
N ALA A 258 3.50 -19.06 -12.60
CA ALA A 258 4.12 -20.38 -12.57
C ALA A 258 4.20 -20.95 -11.15
N GLY A 259 3.61 -22.12 -10.94
CA GLY A 259 3.53 -22.84 -9.67
C GLY A 259 2.16 -23.50 -9.55
N ASP A 260 1.89 -24.17 -8.44
CA ASP A 260 0.61 -24.85 -8.22
C ASP A 260 -0.41 -23.88 -7.60
N ASP A 261 -1.09 -23.10 -8.45
CA ASP A 261 -1.86 -21.94 -7.99
C ASP A 261 -3.31 -22.25 -7.58
N SER A 262 -3.89 -21.40 -6.74
CA SER A 262 -5.32 -21.44 -6.39
C SER A 262 -5.98 -20.06 -6.48
N LEU A 263 -7.10 -19.99 -7.22
CA LEU A 263 -7.97 -18.82 -7.26
C LEU A 263 -9.36 -19.17 -6.73
N LEU A 264 -9.80 -18.44 -5.70
CA LEU A 264 -11.18 -18.47 -5.21
C LEU A 264 -11.93 -17.21 -5.66
N LEU A 265 -13.01 -17.40 -6.40
CA LEU A 265 -14.03 -16.39 -6.70
C LEU A 265 -15.31 -16.74 -5.91
N PHE A 266 -15.56 -16.02 -4.83
CA PHE A 266 -16.68 -16.29 -3.92
C PHE A 266 -17.70 -15.13 -3.94
N GLU A 267 -18.94 -15.39 -4.35
CA GLU A 267 -20.02 -14.38 -4.43
C GLU A 267 -19.58 -13.11 -5.19
N THR A 268 -18.72 -13.29 -6.20
CA THR A 268 -18.11 -12.22 -7.00
C THR A 268 -18.79 -12.12 -8.35
N THR A 269 -19.04 -10.90 -8.83
CA THR A 269 -19.68 -10.65 -10.12
C THR A 269 -18.76 -9.83 -11.02
N ALA A 270 -18.67 -10.18 -12.31
CA ALA A 270 -17.83 -9.46 -13.26
C ALA A 270 -18.51 -9.23 -14.62
N GLY A 271 -18.31 -8.08 -15.25
CA GLY A 271 -18.72 -7.89 -16.65
C GLY A 271 -17.95 -8.86 -17.56
N SER A 272 -16.62 -8.83 -17.45
CA SER A 272 -15.72 -9.76 -18.15
C SER A 272 -14.65 -10.31 -17.22
N THR A 273 -14.24 -11.54 -17.49
CA THR A 273 -13.27 -12.28 -16.69
C THR A 273 -12.25 -12.93 -17.57
N LEU A 274 -10.99 -12.72 -17.23
CA LEU A 274 -9.83 -13.33 -17.84
C LEU A 274 -8.95 -13.90 -16.73
N ALA A 275 -8.79 -15.22 -16.67
CA ALA A 275 -7.96 -15.87 -15.66
C ALA A 275 -6.92 -16.80 -16.30
N TYR A 276 -5.65 -16.61 -15.96
CA TYR A 276 -4.54 -17.46 -16.33
C TYR A 276 -4.01 -18.12 -15.05
N GLY A 277 -4.03 -19.45 -14.98
CA GLY A 277 -3.31 -20.19 -13.94
C GLY A 277 -1.84 -20.13 -14.30
N GLY A 278 -1.46 -20.91 -15.29
CA GLY A 278 -0.24 -20.70 -16.09
C GLY A 278 0.58 -21.98 -16.18
N ALA A 279 1.70 -22.09 -15.49
CA ALA A 279 2.51 -23.31 -15.50
C ALA A 279 2.49 -24.00 -14.13
N GLY A 280 1.70 -25.06 -13.99
CA GLY A 280 1.67 -25.89 -12.78
C GLY A 280 0.36 -26.66 -12.68
N LEU A 281 -0.05 -27.02 -11.47
CA LEU A 281 -1.34 -27.64 -11.19
C LEU A 281 -2.31 -26.65 -10.53
N ASP A 282 -3.08 -25.96 -11.36
CA ASP A 282 -3.86 -24.79 -10.96
C ASP A 282 -5.31 -25.13 -10.65
N ARG A 283 -5.89 -24.39 -9.69
CA ARG A 283 -7.23 -24.64 -9.15
C ARG A 283 -8.09 -23.38 -9.12
N LEU A 284 -9.13 -23.35 -9.96
CA LEU A 284 -10.13 -22.28 -9.94
C LEU A 284 -11.40 -22.73 -9.23
N ASN A 285 -11.69 -22.15 -8.07
CA ASN A 285 -12.93 -22.33 -7.34
C ASN A 285 -13.85 -21.12 -7.54
N ARG A 286 -15.08 -21.38 -7.98
CA ARG A 286 -16.13 -20.41 -8.31
C ARG A 286 -17.40 -20.80 -7.57
N ILE A 287 -17.73 -20.06 -6.53
CA ILE A 287 -18.90 -20.29 -5.67
C ILE A 287 -19.70 -19.00 -5.67
N GLY A 288 -20.94 -19.02 -6.15
CA GLY A 288 -21.73 -17.78 -6.31
C GLY A 288 -21.15 -16.79 -7.34
N PHE A 289 -20.15 -17.19 -8.12
CA PHE A 289 -19.54 -16.34 -9.13
C PHE A 289 -20.40 -16.21 -10.39
N SER A 290 -20.52 -15.00 -10.93
CA SER A 290 -21.16 -14.76 -12.22
C SER A 290 -20.36 -13.78 -13.10
N SER A 291 -20.34 -14.03 -14.40
CA SER A 291 -19.74 -13.10 -15.36
C SER A 291 -20.38 -13.20 -16.73
N THR A 292 -20.44 -12.07 -17.47
CA THR A 292 -21.06 -12.08 -18.81
C THR A 292 -20.16 -12.71 -19.87
N SER A 293 -18.84 -12.64 -19.67
CA SER A 293 -17.83 -13.26 -20.54
C SER A 293 -16.69 -13.81 -19.70
N VAL A 294 -16.43 -15.10 -19.81
CA VAL A 294 -15.35 -15.76 -19.06
C VAL A 294 -14.36 -16.37 -20.03
N ARG A 295 -13.08 -16.07 -19.88
CA ARG A 295 -11.98 -16.76 -20.56
C ARG A 295 -11.00 -17.25 -19.51
N VAL A 296 -10.70 -18.55 -19.55
CA VAL A 296 -9.77 -19.16 -18.62
C VAL A 296 -8.78 -20.03 -19.38
N TYR A 297 -7.51 -19.90 -19.03
CA TYR A 297 -6.39 -20.56 -19.71
C TYR A 297 -5.51 -21.22 -18.68
N ASP A 298 -5.01 -22.41 -19.02
CA ASP A 298 -4.05 -23.15 -18.20
C ASP A 298 -4.57 -23.37 -16.76
N TRP A 299 -5.69 -24.11 -16.65
CA TRP A 299 -6.26 -24.51 -15.36
C TRP A 299 -6.61 -26.00 -15.38
N GLU A 300 -6.11 -26.74 -14.39
CA GLU A 300 -6.28 -28.19 -14.30
C GLU A 300 -7.55 -28.58 -13.55
N TYR A 301 -7.99 -27.75 -12.58
CA TYR A 301 -9.15 -28.03 -11.75
C TYR A 301 -10.13 -26.85 -11.67
N PHE A 302 -11.43 -27.18 -11.78
CA PHE A 302 -12.53 -26.24 -11.53
C PHE A 302 -13.47 -26.80 -10.48
N ASN A 303 -13.70 -26.05 -9.40
CA ASN A 303 -14.59 -26.44 -8.29
C ASN A 303 -14.26 -27.85 -7.76
N GLY A 304 -12.98 -28.12 -7.55
CA GLY A 304 -12.46 -29.42 -7.07
C GLY A 304 -12.59 -30.58 -8.06
N ARG A 305 -12.85 -30.32 -9.36
CA ARG A 305 -12.97 -31.36 -10.39
C ARG A 305 -12.02 -31.08 -11.57
N PRO A 306 -11.43 -32.12 -12.20
CA PRO A 306 -10.57 -31.93 -13.37
C PRO A 306 -11.28 -31.17 -14.50
N ALA A 307 -10.56 -30.25 -15.15
CA ALA A 307 -11.03 -29.43 -16.26
C ALA A 307 -11.60 -30.24 -17.44
N ALA A 308 -11.02 -31.42 -17.70
CA ALA A 308 -11.47 -32.34 -18.73
C ALA A 308 -12.96 -32.74 -18.62
N ILE A 309 -13.56 -32.67 -17.42
CA ILE A 309 -14.96 -33.00 -17.18
C ILE A 309 -15.91 -31.89 -17.70
N TYR A 310 -15.45 -30.64 -17.78
CA TYR A 310 -16.27 -29.48 -18.14
C TYR A 310 -16.27 -29.16 -19.64
N ALA A 311 -15.40 -29.81 -20.42
CA ALA A 311 -15.25 -29.57 -21.87
C ALA A 311 -16.49 -29.83 -22.76
N PRO A 312 -17.54 -30.58 -22.38
CA PRO A 312 -18.73 -30.74 -23.24
C PRO A 312 -20.04 -30.07 -22.79
N ASN A 313 -20.16 -29.48 -21.59
CA ASN A 313 -21.47 -29.06 -21.04
C ASN A 313 -21.46 -27.69 -20.36
N LEU A 314 -21.13 -26.61 -21.07
CA LEU A 314 -21.32 -25.26 -20.56
C LEU A 314 -22.17 -24.40 -21.51
N PRO A 315 -23.03 -23.52 -20.95
CA PRO A 315 -23.96 -22.70 -21.72
C PRO A 315 -23.23 -21.75 -22.67
N SER A 316 -23.86 -21.48 -23.80
CA SER A 316 -23.32 -20.88 -25.03
C SER A 316 -22.90 -19.40 -24.95
N THR A 317 -22.48 -18.88 -23.81
CA THR A 317 -21.87 -17.55 -23.69
C THR A 317 -20.35 -17.69 -23.73
N SER A 318 -19.76 -17.34 -24.88
CA SER A 318 -18.33 -17.25 -25.26
C SER A 318 -17.26 -17.66 -24.23
N THR A 319 -17.36 -18.87 -23.69
CA THR A 319 -16.38 -19.38 -22.73
C THR A 319 -15.37 -20.21 -23.48
N THR A 320 -14.16 -19.69 -23.63
CA THR A 320 -13.04 -20.44 -24.20
C THR A 320 -12.26 -21.05 -23.04
N PHE A 321 -12.20 -22.37 -23.00
CA PHE A 321 -11.28 -23.12 -22.15
C PHE A 321 -10.14 -23.61 -23.03
N SER A 322 -8.91 -23.33 -22.63
CA SER A 322 -7.72 -23.97 -23.19
C SER A 322 -6.98 -24.62 -22.04
N THR A 323 -6.91 -25.94 -22.06
CA THR A 323 -6.02 -26.74 -21.21
C THR A 323 -4.82 -27.14 -22.06
N ARG A 324 -3.65 -27.32 -21.46
CA ARG A 324 -2.52 -27.99 -22.12
C ARG A 324 -2.80 -29.48 -22.34
#